data_AF-A0A314XQ19-F1
#
_entry.id   AF-A0A314XQ19-F1
#
_cell.length_a   1.000
_cell.length_b   1.000
_cell.length_c   1.000
_cell.angle_alpha   90.00
_cell.angle_beta   90.00
_cell.angle_gamma   90.00
#
_symmetry.space_group_name_H-M   'P 1'
#
loop_
_entity.id
_entity.type
_entity.pdbx_description
1 polymer ?
#
loop_
_entity_poly.entity_id
_entity_poly.type
_entity_poly.pdbx_seq_one_letter_code
_entity_poly.pdbx_strand_id
1 'polypeptide(L)'
;MAGAIDEWTREENKAFEIAIAIYNIECIEKGEWEKVSLSVPGKSIHQIKLHFMHLLMDVEAIESDQGPLPDYKYDEDENDGDDGDHADTKEKEMSIVS
;
A
#
# COMPACT_ATOMS: atom_id res chain seq x y z
N MET A 1 -20.69 -12.85 -25.74
CA MET A 1 -20.17 -13.53 -24.53
C MET A 1 -19.54 -12.46 -23.68
N ALA A 2 -20.04 -12.24 -22.46
CA ALA A 2 -19.39 -11.32 -21.53
C ALA A 2 -17.98 -11.84 -21.30
N GLY A 3 -16.97 -11.07 -21.70
CA GLY A 3 -15.59 -11.37 -21.36
C GLY A 3 -15.54 -11.47 -19.85
N ALA A 4 -15.23 -12.65 -19.34
CA ALA A 4 -15.00 -12.85 -17.93
C ALA A 4 -14.03 -11.74 -17.51
N ILE A 5 -14.46 -10.88 -16.60
CA ILE A 5 -13.53 -10.06 -15.84
C ILE A 5 -12.46 -11.03 -15.36
N ASP A 6 -11.21 -10.75 -15.71
CA ASP A 6 -10.09 -11.62 -15.40
C ASP A 6 -9.87 -11.53 -13.90
N GLU A 7 -10.70 -12.24 -13.13
CA GLU A 7 -10.84 -12.06 -11.69
C GLU A 7 -9.58 -12.65 -11.05
N TRP A 8 -8.75 -11.78 -10.50
CA TRP A 8 -7.58 -12.15 -9.75
C TRP A 8 -8.00 -12.43 -8.32
N THR A 9 -7.77 -13.66 -7.86
CA THR A 9 -7.94 -13.98 -6.44
C THR A 9 -6.85 -13.30 -5.62
N ARG A 10 -7.05 -13.20 -4.29
CA ARG A 10 -6.03 -12.65 -3.39
C ARG A 10 -4.75 -13.47 -3.44
N GLU A 11 -4.87 -14.79 -3.55
CA GLU A 11 -3.77 -15.72 -3.62
C GLU A 11 -2.98 -15.57 -4.93
N GLU A 12 -3.66 -15.42 -6.06
CA GLU A 12 -3.05 -15.18 -7.38
C GLU A 12 -2.32 -13.83 -7.41
N ASN A 13 -2.97 -12.77 -6.92
CA ASN A 13 -2.36 -11.43 -6.88
C ASN A 13 -1.12 -11.42 -5.99
N LYS A 14 -1.19 -12.07 -4.82
CA LYS A 14 -0.05 -12.22 -3.92
C LYS A 14 1.10 -12.99 -4.57
N ALA A 15 0.81 -14.09 -5.27
CA ALA A 15 1.83 -14.86 -5.98
C ALA A 15 2.50 -14.03 -7.08
N PHE A 16 1.72 -13.22 -7.79
CA PHE A 16 2.21 -12.28 -8.80
C PHE A 16 3.12 -11.20 -8.21
N GLU A 17 2.72 -10.54 -7.12
CA GLU A 17 3.54 -9.53 -6.43
C GLU A 17 4.88 -10.12 -5.94
N ILE A 18 4.84 -11.32 -5.34
CA ILE A 18 6.05 -12.03 -4.90
C ILE A 18 6.96 -12.33 -6.11
N ALA A 19 6.39 -12.77 -7.23
CA ALA A 19 7.16 -13.05 -8.43
C ALA A 19 7.87 -11.79 -8.96
N ILE A 20 7.19 -10.64 -8.98
CA ILE A 20 7.80 -9.36 -9.38
C ILE A 20 8.92 -8.95 -8.43
N ALA A 21 8.72 -9.12 -7.12
CA ALA A 21 9.73 -8.82 -6.11
C ALA A 21 10.99 -9.70 -6.27
N ILE A 22 10.83 -10.96 -6.68
CA ILE A 22 11.96 -11.88 -6.89
C ILE A 22 12.71 -11.59 -8.19
N TYR A 23 11.99 -11.38 -9.29
CA TYR A 23 12.60 -11.29 -10.62
C TYR A 23 13.07 -9.89 -10.99
N ASN A 24 12.67 -8.85 -10.23
CA ASN A 24 12.88 -7.43 -10.54
C ASN A 24 12.13 -6.98 -11.81
N ILE A 25 11.55 -5.77 -11.75
CA ILE A 25 10.72 -5.17 -12.80
C ILE A 25 11.50 -5.07 -14.12
N GLU A 26 12.77 -4.62 -14.08
CA GLU A 26 13.61 -4.47 -15.28
C GLU A 26 13.87 -5.80 -16.02
N CYS A 27 13.91 -6.93 -15.32
CA CYS A 27 14.08 -8.25 -15.95
C CYS A 27 12.78 -8.72 -16.60
N ILE A 28 11.65 -8.41 -15.97
CA ILE A 28 10.31 -8.73 -16.47
C ILE A 28 10.03 -7.94 -17.76
N GLU A 29 10.37 -6.65 -17.79
CA GLU A 29 10.27 -5.81 -18.99
C GLU A 29 11.11 -6.32 -20.16
N LYS A 30 12.28 -6.93 -19.88
CA LYS A 30 13.15 -7.57 -20.90
C LYS A 30 12.58 -8.85 -21.49
N GLY A 31 11.44 -9.34 -20.99
CA GLY A 31 10.72 -10.45 -21.58
C GLY A 31 10.72 -11.74 -20.76
N GLU A 32 11.19 -11.74 -19.51
CA GLU A 32 11.28 -12.94 -18.66
C GLU A 32 9.91 -13.42 -18.09
N TRP A 33 8.84 -13.29 -18.88
CA TRP A 33 7.46 -13.61 -18.49
C TRP A 33 7.21 -15.08 -18.19
N GLU A 34 8.01 -15.99 -18.74
CA GLU A 34 7.89 -17.42 -18.46
C GLU A 34 8.16 -17.73 -16.99
N LYS A 35 9.12 -17.04 -16.36
CA LYS A 35 9.45 -17.23 -14.94
C LYS A 35 8.33 -16.75 -14.02
N VAL A 36 7.71 -15.63 -14.38
CA VAL A 36 6.52 -15.09 -13.69
C VAL A 36 5.32 -16.04 -13.85
N SER A 37 5.11 -16.57 -15.06
CA SER A 37 4.06 -17.55 -15.34
C SER A 37 4.19 -18.83 -14.52
N LEU A 38 5.41 -19.29 -14.25
CA LEU A 38 5.65 -20.45 -13.39
C LEU A 38 5.29 -20.19 -11.93
N SER A 39 5.35 -18.93 -11.49
CA SER A 39 5.04 -18.52 -10.12
C SER A 39 3.54 -18.29 -9.89
N VAL A 40 2.77 -18.07 -10.96
CA VAL A 40 1.32 -17.83 -10.91
C VAL A 40 0.58 -18.91 -11.72
N PRO A 41 0.50 -20.14 -11.19
CA PRO A 41 -0.20 -21.22 -11.87
C PRO A 41 -1.69 -20.87 -12.02
N GLY A 42 -2.21 -20.96 -13.25
CA GLY A 42 -3.63 -20.68 -13.54
C GLY A 42 -3.86 -19.37 -14.31
N LYS A 43 -2.86 -18.48 -14.39
CA LYS A 43 -2.90 -17.30 -15.25
C LYS A 43 -2.02 -17.50 -16.49
N SER A 44 -2.52 -17.07 -17.63
CA SER A 44 -1.75 -17.04 -18.87
C SER A 44 -0.75 -15.88 -18.87
N ILE A 45 0.33 -16.01 -19.65
CA ILE A 45 1.30 -14.92 -19.86
C ILE A 45 0.61 -13.62 -20.31
N HIS A 46 -0.46 -13.72 -21.12
CA HIS A 46 -1.21 -12.55 -21.56
C HIS A 46 -1.91 -11.84 -20.39
N GLN A 47 -2.59 -12.60 -19.52
CA GLN A 47 -3.26 -12.06 -18.33
C GLN A 47 -2.27 -11.46 -17.34
N ILE A 48 -1.11 -12.10 -17.16
CA ILE A 48 -0.02 -11.60 -16.32
C ILE A 48 0.51 -10.26 -16.84
N LYS A 49 0.74 -10.14 -18.16
CA LYS A 49 1.19 -8.89 -18.80
C LYS A 49 0.15 -7.78 -18.64
N LEU A 50 -1.13 -8.09 -18.85
CA LEU A 50 -2.20 -7.11 -18.71
C LEU A 50 -2.28 -6.59 -17.27
N HIS A 51 -2.21 -7.50 -16.29
CA HIS A 51 -2.22 -7.14 -14.87
C HIS A 51 -1.01 -6.28 -14.48
N PHE A 52 0.17 -6.61 -15.02
CA PHE A 52 1.38 -5.81 -14.84
C PHE A 52 1.27 -4.41 -15.46
N MET A 53 0.67 -4.29 -16.65
CA MET A 53 0.43 -2.98 -17.26
C MET A 53 -0.51 -2.12 -16.42
N HIS A 54 -1.59 -2.68 -15.87
CA HIS A 54 -2.46 -1.94 -14.96
C HIS A 54 -1.72 -1.49 -13.70
N LEU A 55 -0.91 -2.36 -13.10
CA LEU A 55 -0.09 -1.99 -11.94
C LEU A 55 0.86 -0.82 -12.24
N LEU A 56 1.52 -0.83 -13.41
CA LEU A 56 2.38 0.28 -13.84
C LEU A 56 1.59 1.58 -14.04
N MET A 57 0.41 1.49 -14.66
CA MET A 57 -0.47 2.66 -14.83
C MET A 57 -0.92 3.24 -13.49
N ASP A 58 -1.26 2.39 -12.52
CA ASP A 58 -1.65 2.83 -11.18
C ASP A 58 -0.47 3.50 -10.45
N VAL A 59 0.73 2.93 -10.53
CA VAL A 59 1.95 3.53 -9.97
C VAL A 59 2.24 4.89 -10.61
N GLU A 60 2.21 4.96 -11.94
CA GLU A 60 2.41 6.22 -12.68
C GLU A 60 1.36 7.27 -12.31
N ALA A 61 0.09 6.87 -12.16
CA ALA A 61 -0.98 7.77 -11.75
C ALA A 61 -0.79 8.33 -10.33
N ILE A 62 -0.23 7.53 -9.41
CA ILE A 62 0.12 7.98 -8.04
C ILE A 62 1.34 8.91 -8.08
N GLU A 63 2.38 8.56 -8.82
CA GLU A 63 3.63 9.34 -8.90
C GLU A 63 3.47 10.65 -9.67
N SER A 64 2.47 10.73 -10.55
CA SER A 64 2.22 11.92 -11.36
C SER A 64 1.78 13.15 -10.55
N ASP A 65 1.43 13.05 -9.25
CA ASP A 65 1.04 14.16 -8.35
C ASP A 65 0.22 15.29 -9.03
N GLN A 66 -0.75 14.91 -9.86
CA GLN A 66 -1.58 15.86 -10.64
C GLN A 66 -2.86 16.29 -9.88
N GLY A 67 -2.90 16.19 -8.56
CA GLY A 67 -4.06 16.61 -7.77
C GLY A 67 -3.70 17.01 -6.34
N PRO A 68 -4.39 18.00 -5.75
CA PRO A 68 -4.21 18.32 -4.34
C PRO A 68 -4.44 17.05 -3.52
N LEU A 69 -3.48 16.73 -2.64
CA LEU A 69 -3.59 15.60 -1.73
C LEU A 69 -4.96 15.65 -1.03
N PRO A 70 -5.71 14.53 -0.97
CA PRO A 70 -6.94 14.48 -0.21
C PRO A 70 -6.65 14.84 1.24
N ASP A 71 -7.47 15.73 1.81
CA ASP A 71 -7.42 16.13 3.22
C ASP A 71 -7.83 14.91 4.06
N TYR A 72 -6.86 14.05 4.36
CA TYR A 72 -7.02 12.94 5.29
C TYR A 72 -7.17 13.52 6.69
N LYS A 73 -8.41 13.89 7.02
CA LYS A 73 -8.76 14.22 8.40
C LYS A 73 -8.61 12.94 9.21
N TYR A 74 -7.63 12.96 10.10
CA TYR A 74 -7.64 12.07 11.25
C TYR A 74 -8.83 12.49 12.09
N ASP A 75 -9.89 11.70 12.07
CA ASP A 75 -10.90 11.76 13.11
C ASP A 75 -10.16 11.34 14.39
N GLU A 76 -9.75 12.33 15.19
CA GLU A 76 -9.36 12.11 16.57
C GLU A 76 -10.61 11.57 17.27
N ASP A 77 -10.67 10.24 17.44
CA ASP A 77 -11.67 9.57 18.26
C ASP A 77 -11.59 10.14 19.70
N GLU A 78 -12.42 11.15 19.97
CA GLU A 78 -12.77 11.60 21.31
C GLU A 78 -13.51 10.46 22.03
N ASN A 79 -12.79 9.64 22.79
CA ASN A 79 -13.31 9.01 24.01
C ASN A 79 -12.18 8.43 24.88
N ASP A 80 -11.94 9.03 26.04
CA ASP A 80 -12.26 8.39 27.32
C ASP A 80 -12.04 9.43 28.43
N GLY A 81 -13.13 9.83 29.07
CA GLY A 81 -13.06 10.52 30.36
C GLY A 81 -12.80 9.52 31.47
N ASP A 82 -11.96 9.89 32.44
CA ASP A 82 -12.14 9.43 33.82
C ASP A 82 -11.50 10.42 34.80
N ASP A 83 -12.28 10.71 35.83
CA ASP A 83 -12.13 11.67 36.91
C ASP A 83 -10.89 11.45 37.79
N GLY A 84 -10.33 12.55 38.31
CA GLY A 84 -9.21 12.48 39.25
C GLY A 84 -8.91 13.80 39.95
N ASP A 85 -9.88 14.31 40.69
CA ASP A 85 -9.74 15.41 41.65
C ASP A 85 -8.65 15.11 42.72
N HIS A 86 -7.58 15.90 42.76
CA HIS A 86 -6.80 16.08 44.00
C HIS A 86 -6.08 17.45 44.08
N ALA A 87 -6.75 18.35 44.77
CA ALA A 87 -6.28 19.41 45.67
C ALA A 87 -4.77 19.81 45.73
N ASP A 88 -4.57 21.12 45.53
CA ASP A 88 -3.83 22.06 46.42
C ASP A 88 -2.38 21.73 46.85
N THR A 89 -1.40 22.51 46.39
CA THR A 89 -0.68 23.51 47.22
C THR A 89 0.64 24.02 46.59
N LYS A 90 0.73 25.36 46.49
CA LYS A 90 1.86 26.23 46.89
C LYS A 90 3.23 26.16 46.20
N GLU A 91 3.48 27.21 45.41
CA GLU A 91 4.68 28.09 45.40
C GLU A 91 6.04 27.51 45.82
N LYS A 92 7.01 27.47 44.88
CA LYS A 92 8.32 28.14 45.02
C LYS A 92 9.13 28.16 43.72
N GLU A 93 9.26 29.38 43.19
CA GLU A 93 10.48 30.00 42.64
C GLU A 93 11.56 29.16 41.94
N MET A 94 11.79 29.51 40.68
CA MET A 94 13.11 29.90 40.14
C MET A 94 14.32 29.40 40.92
N SER A 95 15.06 28.43 40.40
CA SER A 95 16.51 28.47 40.52
C SER A 95 17.26 27.42 39.69
N ILE A 96 17.96 27.92 38.68
CA ILE A 96 19.37 27.63 38.35
C ILE A 96 19.82 26.16 38.28
N VAL A 97 20.14 25.78 37.03
CA VAL A 97 21.32 25.02 36.59
C VAL A 97 21.70 23.73 37.35
N SER A 98 21.74 22.63 36.60
CA SER A 98 22.78 21.62 36.74
C SER A 98 23.03 20.99 35.38
#